data_AF-A0A127I4R3-F1
#
_entry.id   AF-A0A127I4R3-F1
#
_cell.length_a   1.000
_cell.length_b   1.000
_cell.length_c   1.000
_cell.angle_alpha   90.00
_cell.angle_beta   90.00
_cell.angle_gamma   90.00
#
_symmetry.space_group_name_H-M   'P 1'
#
loop_
_entity.id
_entity.type
_entity.pdbx_description
1 polymer ?
#
loop_
_entity_poly.entity_id
_entity_poly.type
_entity_poly.pdbx_seq_one_letter_code
_entity_poly.pdbx_strand_id
1 'polypeptide(L)'
;MINKGLRVMIADTQHERRLRLERDFNHQGYYAIAPVSSLDELTTLLGCGDRAFDLVLINANLGREVGFNLKAFCQDHPLIRQALIYQVPELFVTLSRHTQRSLQEA
;
A
#
# COMPACT_ATOMS: atom_id res chain seq x y z
N MET A 1 -21.87 2.16 11.77
CA MET A 1 -22.22 2.22 10.33
C MET A 1 -20.93 2.25 9.53
N ILE A 2 -20.82 1.46 8.45
CA ILE A 2 -19.65 1.51 7.55
C ILE A 2 -19.68 2.82 6.76
N ASN A 3 -18.53 3.51 6.67
CA ASN A 3 -18.39 4.70 5.85
C ASN A 3 -18.27 4.30 4.36
N LYS A 4 -19.40 4.30 3.64
CA LYS A 4 -19.45 3.91 2.22
C LYS A 4 -18.67 4.84 1.28
N GLY A 5 -18.37 6.06 1.74
CA GLY A 5 -17.62 7.07 0.99
C GLY A 5 -16.11 6.98 1.16
N LEU A 6 -15.61 5.93 1.83
CA LEU A 6 -14.17 5.72 2.03
C LEU A 6 -13.47 5.57 0.66
N ARG A 7 -12.54 6.47 0.37
CA ARG A 7 -11.81 6.50 -0.90
C ARG A 7 -10.63 5.53 -0.81
N VAL A 8 -10.76 4.42 -1.51
CA VAL A 8 -9.74 3.36 -1.56
C VAL A 8 -8.98 3.45 -2.87
N MET A 9 -7.65 3.41 -2.82
CA MET A 9 -6.84 3.13 -4.00
C MET A 9 -6.28 1.72 -3.90
N ILE A 10 -6.34 0.96 -4.99
CA ILE A 10 -5.76 -0.39 -5.09
C ILE A 10 -4.67 -0.38 -6.15
N ALA A 11 -3.42 -0.47 -5.72
CA ALA A 11 -2.25 -0.42 -6.57
C ALA A 11 -1.58 -1.79 -6.67
N ASP A 12 -1.80 -2.47 -7.80
CA ASP A 12 -1.22 -3.78 -8.10
C ASP A 12 -1.09 -3.95 -9.62
N THR A 13 0.04 -4.52 -10.05
CA THR A 13 0.27 -4.83 -11.46
C THR A 13 -0.66 -5.93 -11.96
N GLN A 14 -1.06 -6.87 -11.10
CA GLN A 14 -1.93 -8.01 -11.42
C GLN A 14 -3.39 -7.58 -11.49
N HIS A 15 -3.96 -7.58 -12.69
CA HIS A 15 -5.33 -7.18 -12.95
C HIS A 15 -6.35 -8.04 -12.21
N GLU A 16 -6.15 -9.35 -12.18
CA GLU A 16 -7.02 -10.31 -11.48
C GLU A 16 -7.08 -10.04 -9.98
N ARG A 17 -5.97 -9.62 -9.36
CA ARG A 17 -5.95 -9.30 -7.93
C ARG A 17 -6.66 -7.99 -7.65
N ARG A 18 -6.47 -6.96 -8.50
CA ARG A 18 -7.21 -5.69 -8.40
C ARG A 18 -8.71 -5.91 -8.45
N LEU A 19 -9.19 -6.65 -9.45
CA LEU A 19 -10.61 -6.97 -9.59
C LEU A 19 -11.18 -7.71 -8.39
N ARG A 20 -10.42 -8.67 -7.84
CA ARG A 20 -10.83 -9.40 -6.64
C ARG A 20 -10.95 -8.48 -5.43
N LEU A 21 -9.92 -7.69 -5.15
CA LEU A 21 -9.93 -6.75 -4.02
C LEU A 21 -11.07 -5.73 -4.16
N GLU A 22 -11.23 -5.13 -5.34
CA GLU A 22 -12.32 -4.18 -5.62
C GLU A 22 -13.69 -4.82 -5.38
N ARG A 23 -13.90 -6.04 -5.87
CA ARG A 23 -15.13 -6.81 -5.62
C ARG A 23 -15.34 -7.04 -4.13
N ASP A 24 -14.31 -7.41 -3.38
CA ASP A 24 -14.42 -7.67 -1.94
C ASP A 24 -14.80 -6.40 -1.16
N PHE A 25 -14.26 -5.23 -1.53
CA PHE A 25 -14.67 -3.94 -0.97
C PHE A 25 -16.11 -3.56 -1.35
N ASN A 26 -16.49 -3.77 -2.61
CA ASN A 26 -17.84 -3.50 -3.10
C ASN A 26 -18.90 -4.31 -2.33
N HIS A 27 -18.63 -5.58 -2.02
CA HIS A 27 -19.53 -6.42 -1.21
C HIS A 27 -19.67 -5.93 0.24
N GLN A 28 -18.65 -5.26 0.77
CA GLN A 28 -18.70 -4.61 2.08
C GLN A 28 -19.37 -3.22 2.05
N GLY A 29 -19.76 -2.74 0.87
CA GLY A 29 -20.50 -1.50 0.68
C GLY A 29 -19.63 -0.26 0.46
N TYR A 30 -18.36 -0.42 0.09
CA TYR A 30 -17.49 0.67 -0.34
C TYR A 30 -17.52 0.79 -1.86
N TYR A 31 -17.66 2.00 -2.41
CA TYR A 31 -17.82 2.19 -3.86
C TYR A 31 -16.85 3.20 -4.48
N ALA A 32 -16.12 3.97 -3.66
CA ALA A 32 -15.15 4.95 -4.13
C ALA A 32 -13.76 4.31 -4.27
N ILE A 33 -13.63 3.34 -5.17
CA ILE A 33 -12.42 2.55 -5.36
C ILE A 33 -11.72 2.96 -6.67
N ALA A 34 -10.44 3.28 -6.59
CA ALA A 34 -9.59 3.60 -7.74
C ALA A 34 -8.51 2.52 -7.92
N PRO A 35 -8.68 1.59 -8.88
CA PRO A 35 -7.64 0.62 -9.22
C PRO A 35 -6.55 1.26 -10.10
N VAL A 36 -5.28 0.99 -9.82
CA VAL A 36 -4.12 1.47 -10.59
C VAL A 36 -3.12 0.36 -10.85
N SER A 37 -2.55 0.34 -12.05
CA SER A 37 -1.72 -0.76 -12.59
C SER A 37 -0.23 -0.59 -12.30
N SER A 38 0.19 0.65 -12.06
CA SER A 38 1.59 1.04 -12.12
C SER A 38 1.90 2.10 -11.07
N LEU A 39 3.19 2.23 -10.78
CA LEU A 39 3.69 3.30 -9.92
C LEU A 39 3.41 4.68 -10.52
N ASP A 40 3.45 4.81 -11.84
CA ASP A 40 3.18 6.05 -12.58
C ASP A 40 1.71 6.48 -12.44
N GLU A 41 0.76 5.55 -12.61
CA GLU A 41 -0.67 5.84 -12.39
C GLU A 41 -0.94 6.21 -10.93
N LEU A 42 -0.33 5.50 -9.98
CA LEU A 42 -0.45 5.80 -8.55
C LEU A 42 0.03 7.21 -8.23
N THR A 43 1.23 7.57 -8.69
CA THR A 43 1.82 8.89 -8.44
C THR A 43 1.06 10.00 -9.17
N THR A 44 0.58 9.74 -10.39
CA THR A 44 -0.26 10.68 -11.15
C THR A 44 -1.58 10.98 -10.44
N LEU A 45 -2.30 9.94 -9.99
CA LEU A 45 -3.58 10.13 -9.28
C LEU A 45 -3.41 10.85 -7.94
N LEU A 46 -2.28 10.60 -7.27
CA LEU A 46 -1.92 11.30 -6.05
C LEU A 46 -1.41 12.74 -6.32
N GLY A 47 -0.83 13.03 -7.48
CA GLY A 47 -0.36 14.36 -7.86
C GLY A 47 -1.44 15.27 -8.43
N CYS A 48 -2.46 14.70 -9.11
CA CYS A 48 -3.58 15.46 -9.69
C CYS A 48 -4.79 15.59 -8.76
N GLY A 49 -4.84 14.83 -7.66
CA GLY A 49 -5.98 14.77 -6.76
C GLY A 49 -6.09 15.99 -5.84
N ASP A 50 -7.30 16.51 -5.69
CA ASP A 50 -7.67 17.55 -4.73
C ASP A 50 -8.07 16.97 -3.36
N ARG A 51 -8.33 15.67 -3.29
CA ARG A 51 -8.80 14.95 -2.11
C ARG A 51 -7.90 13.77 -1.78
N ALA A 52 -7.71 13.54 -0.49
CA ALA A 52 -6.95 12.40 0.03
C ALA A 52 -7.66 11.05 -0.19
N PHE A 53 -6.87 10.00 -0.33
CA PHE A 53 -7.32 8.62 -0.20
C PHE A 53 -7.30 8.20 1.27
N ASP A 54 -8.39 7.61 1.73
CA ASP A 54 -8.53 7.12 3.08
C ASP A 54 -7.70 5.86 3.31
N LEU A 55 -7.59 5.02 2.29
CA LEU A 55 -6.80 3.79 2.29
C LEU A 55 -6.13 3.59 0.94
N VAL A 56 -4.83 3.34 0.94
CA VAL A 56 -4.07 2.92 -0.24
C VAL A 56 -3.53 1.51 -0.01
N LEU A 57 -4.04 0.54 -0.76
CA LEU A 57 -3.53 -0.83 -0.80
C LEU A 57 -2.45 -0.93 -1.86
N ILE A 58 -1.23 -1.31 -1.49
CA ILE A 58 -0.10 -1.36 -2.41
C ILE A 58 0.54 -2.74 -2.38
N ASN A 59 0.64 -3.38 -3.54
CA ASN A 59 1.48 -4.55 -3.69
C ASN A 59 2.96 -4.16 -3.57
N ALA A 60 3.72 -4.81 -2.68
CA ALA A 60 5.14 -4.52 -2.48
C ALA A 60 5.98 -4.67 -3.76
N ASN A 61 5.52 -5.47 -4.73
CA ASN A 61 6.21 -5.63 -6.01
C ASN A 61 6.05 -4.42 -6.95
N LEU A 62 5.08 -3.54 -6.73
CA LEU A 62 4.80 -2.39 -7.60
C LEU A 62 5.99 -1.43 -7.74
N GLY A 63 6.79 -1.27 -6.68
CA GLY A 63 7.98 -0.42 -6.65
C GLY A 63 9.30 -1.18 -6.75
N ARG A 64 9.25 -2.52 -6.78
CA ARG A 64 10.42 -3.36 -6.55
C ARG A 64 11.43 -3.31 -7.69
N GLU A 65 10.97 -3.30 -8.94
CA GLU A 65 11.84 -3.31 -10.12
C GLU A 65 12.73 -2.06 -10.20
N VAL A 66 12.23 -0.91 -9.73
CA VAL A 66 12.95 0.36 -9.77
C VAL A 66 13.55 0.75 -8.41
N GLY A 67 13.50 -0.15 -7.42
CA GLY A 67 14.02 0.12 -6.07
C GLY A 67 13.27 1.23 -5.32
N PHE A 68 11.99 1.47 -5.65
CA PHE A 68 11.20 2.54 -5.07
C PHE A 68 10.83 2.24 -3.61
N ASN A 69 11.14 3.17 -2.71
CA ASN A 69 10.82 3.05 -1.30
C ASN A 69 9.35 3.40 -1.05
N LEU A 70 8.46 2.42 -1.27
CA LEU A 70 7.02 2.55 -1.06
C LEU A 70 6.66 3.02 0.36
N LYS A 71 7.41 2.57 1.37
CA LYS A 71 7.15 2.94 2.77
C LYS A 71 7.40 4.43 2.98
N ALA A 72 8.58 4.93 2.59
CA ALA A 72 8.90 6.36 2.72
C ALA A 72 7.90 7.21 1.93
N PHE A 73 7.62 6.83 0.68
CA PHE A 73 6.62 7.51 -0.15
C PHE A 73 5.26 7.64 0.55
N CYS A 74 4.73 6.54 1.12
CA CYS A 74 3.42 6.59 1.78
C CYS A 74 3.40 7.43 3.05
N GLN A 75 4.51 7.49 3.79
CA GLN A 75 4.61 8.25 5.03
C GLN A 75 4.67 9.76 4.78
N ASP A 76 5.31 10.16 3.67
CA ASP A 76 5.53 11.56 3.35
C ASP A 76 4.40 12.16 2.48
N HIS A 77 3.51 11.33 1.93
CA HIS A 77 2.50 11.80 1.00
C HIS A 77 1.23 12.36 1.69
N PRO A 78 0.93 13.67 1.57
CA PRO A 78 -0.17 14.30 2.33
C PRO A 78 -1.57 13.81 1.95
N LEU A 79 -1.72 13.26 0.74
CA LEU A 79 -2.99 12.72 0.24
C LEU A 79 -3.20 11.24 0.58
N ILE A 80 -2.31 10.63 1.37
CA ILE A 80 -2.46 9.25 1.85
C ILE A 80 -2.75 9.31 3.34
N ARG A 81 -3.96 8.93 3.75
CA ARG A 81 -4.32 8.88 5.18
C ARG A 81 -3.81 7.60 5.84
N GLN A 82 -3.98 6.47 5.16
CA GLN A 82 -3.50 5.16 5.59
C GLN A 82 -3.00 4.37 4.38
N ALA A 83 -1.92 3.63 4.57
CA ALA A 83 -1.36 2.74 3.56
C ALA A 83 -1.17 1.34 4.12
N LEU A 84 -1.53 0.33 3.32
CA LEU A 84 -1.26 -1.07 3.62
C LEU A 84 -0.46 -1.67 2.47
N ILE A 85 0.78 -2.05 2.78
CA ILE A 85 1.67 -2.72 1.84
C ILE A 85 1.56 -4.23 2.07
N TYR A 86 1.22 -4.98 1.03
CA TYR A 86 1.03 -6.43 1.10
C TYR A 86 1.95 -7.16 0.11
N GLN A 87 2.06 -8.49 0.25
CA GLN A 87 3.06 -9.31 -0.46
C GLN A 87 4.51 -8.82 -0.25
N VAL A 88 4.78 -8.26 0.94
CA VAL A 88 6.15 -7.93 1.34
C VAL A 88 6.96 -9.23 1.39
N PRO A 89 8.05 -9.36 0.63
CA PRO A 89 8.87 -10.57 0.66
C PRO A 89 9.44 -10.81 2.06
N GLU A 90 9.36 -12.07 2.53
CA GLU A 90 9.79 -12.47 3.88
C GLU A 90 11.28 -12.17 4.16
N LEU A 91 12.10 -12.04 3.12
CA LEU A 91 13.55 -11.80 3.23
C LEU A 91 13.94 -10.48 3.91
N PHE A 92 13.03 -9.52 4.08
CA PHE A 92 13.31 -8.24 4.75
C PHE A 92 13.02 -8.22 6.26
N VAL A 93 12.46 -9.30 6.83
CA VAL A 93 12.13 -9.36 8.27
C VAL A 93 13.33 -9.79 9.13
N THR A 94 14.37 -10.39 8.54
CA THR A 94 15.47 -11.02 9.29
C THR A 94 16.64 -10.08 9.64
N LEU A 95 16.81 -8.94 8.98
CA LEU A 95 17.97 -8.07 9.22
C LEU A 95 17.84 -7.10 10.41
N SER A 96 16.74 -7.13 11.17
CA SER A 96 16.56 -6.29 12.37
C SER A 96 16.64 -7.05 13.71
N ARG A 97 17.06 -8.32 13.74
CA ARG A 97 17.22 -9.09 15.00
C ARG A 97 18.65 -9.18 15.55
N HIS A 98 19.65 -8.62 14.88
CA HIS A 98 21.03 -8.60 15.39
C HIS A 98 21.39 -7.23 15.97
N THR A 99 20.91 -6.92 17.18
CA THR A 99 21.66 -6.16 18.20
C THR A 99 20.90 -6.29 19.52
N GLN A 100 21.26 -7.30 20.33
CA GLN A 100 21.21 -7.33 21.81
C GLN A 100 21.05 -8.78 22.32
N ARG A 101 22.18 -9.49 22.44
CA ARG A 101 22.46 -10.45 23.53
C ARG A 101 23.91 -10.94 23.43
N SER A 102 24.82 -10.04 23.75
CA SER A 102 26.16 -10.38 24.24
C SER A 102 26.38 -9.56 25.50
N LEU A 103 26.88 -10.23 26.55
CA LEU A 103 27.12 -9.77 27.92
C LEU A 103 26.01 -10.09 28.94
N GLN A 104 25.88 -11.38 29.28
CA GLN A 104 25.70 -11.79 30.68
C GLN A 104 26.11 -13.27 30.86
N GLU A 105 27.41 -13.53 30.76
CA GLU A 105 28.05 -14.64 31.47
C GLU A 105 29.33 -14.08 32.10
N ALA A 106 29.23 -13.73 33.38
CA ALA A 106 30.33 -13.53 34.31
C ALA A 106 29.79 -13.87 35.70
#